data_AF-A0A952Y393-F1
#
_entry.id   AF-A0A952Y393-F1
#
_cell.length_a   1.000
_cell.length_b   1.000
_cell.length_c   1.000
_cell.angle_alpha   90.00
_cell.angle_beta   90.00
_cell.angle_gamma   90.00
#
_symmetry.space_group_name_H-M   'P 1'
#
loop_
_entity.id
_entity.type
_entity.pdbx_description
1 polymer ?
#
loop_
_entity_poly.entity_id
_entity_poly.type
_entity_poly.pdbx_seq_one_letter_code
_entity_poly.pdbx_strand_id
1 'polypeptide(L)'
;MRRIAIAAFISGIWITNAIAQGDGPDYFRITGLQKADNVNVRSKPDEDAKIVGKIPKNADGIKNLGCNRGGLTQKQWDKASAAKKKAALRKAWCEVEYESVKGWVLSRFLAEGTSPAAPQQPETPAAQAAPTLQAAVPPMQGVVPSFDCAKAEKNAEKLVCADAGLAAVDREVARLYALAADALNATPGFEQLLDTQRKWLGQRNTCFDRDCVAELYVSRVHQLRMGYADARKPNDKSISFGPLLARCEGVPVPIALSFVNAEPGYAYVGWTDRFLVLPQVPSGSGTRYEGSFATLATKGEDARIKLPDMAAEAVCKLMPGG
;
A
#
# COMPACT_ATOMS: atom_id res chain seq x y z
N MET A 1 36.24 -64.97 0.46
CA MET A 1 36.18 -63.91 -0.57
C MET A 1 34.80 -63.26 -0.50
N ARG A 2 34.75 -62.00 -0.06
CA ARG A 2 33.55 -61.18 0.17
C ARG A 2 33.07 -60.55 -1.14
N ARG A 3 31.75 -60.51 -1.39
CA ARG A 3 31.06 -59.37 -2.07
C ARG A 3 29.60 -59.30 -1.58
N ILE A 4 29.29 -58.32 -0.72
CA ILE A 4 27.93 -57.86 -0.42
C ILE A 4 27.79 -56.51 -1.11
N ALA A 5 26.80 -56.38 -1.99
CA ALA A 5 26.48 -55.13 -2.68
C ALA A 5 25.54 -54.28 -1.81
N ILE A 6 25.95 -53.06 -1.49
CA ILE A 6 25.13 -52.05 -0.80
C ILE A 6 24.67 -51.06 -1.89
N ALA A 7 23.37 -51.01 -2.15
CA ALA A 7 22.76 -49.97 -2.97
C ALA A 7 22.42 -48.76 -2.09
N ALA A 8 23.10 -47.63 -2.31
CA ALA A 8 22.81 -46.37 -1.64
C ALA A 8 21.75 -45.58 -2.43
N PHE A 9 20.58 -45.37 -1.84
CA PHE A 9 19.55 -44.45 -2.35
C PHE A 9 19.95 -43.01 -1.96
N ILE A 10 20.39 -42.22 -2.93
CA ILE A 10 20.61 -40.77 -2.75
C ILE A 10 19.27 -40.08 -2.98
N SER A 11 18.63 -39.67 -1.89
CA SER A 11 17.41 -38.85 -1.93
C SER A 11 17.81 -37.41 -2.32
N GLY A 12 17.47 -37.01 -3.55
CA GLY A 12 17.71 -35.66 -4.06
C GLY A 12 16.73 -34.65 -3.45
N ILE A 13 17.26 -33.75 -2.62
CA ILE A 13 16.54 -32.58 -2.12
C ILE A 13 16.39 -31.59 -3.28
N TRP A 14 15.17 -31.39 -3.76
CA TRP A 14 14.84 -30.32 -4.69
C TRP A 14 14.69 -29.01 -3.92
N ILE A 15 15.74 -28.19 -3.90
CA ILE A 15 15.65 -26.80 -3.44
C ILE A 15 15.02 -26.00 -4.59
N THR A 16 13.72 -25.71 -4.50
CA THR A 16 13.09 -24.70 -5.35
C THR A 16 13.54 -23.32 -4.89
N ASN A 17 14.38 -22.65 -5.67
CA ASN A 17 14.71 -21.25 -5.49
C ASN A 17 13.43 -20.41 -5.66
N ALA A 18 12.93 -19.83 -4.58
CA ALA A 18 11.92 -18.79 -4.62
C ALA A 18 12.52 -17.56 -5.31
N ILE A 19 11.91 -17.13 -6.41
CA ILE A 19 12.26 -15.88 -7.10
C ILE A 19 11.39 -14.79 -6.48
N ALA A 20 12.01 -13.86 -5.75
CA ALA A 20 11.33 -12.74 -5.12
C ALA A 20 10.60 -11.85 -6.15
N GLN A 21 9.32 -11.58 -5.91
CA GLN A 21 8.52 -10.57 -6.61
C GLN A 21 9.05 -9.17 -6.22
N GLY A 22 9.29 -8.32 -7.22
CA GLY A 22 9.99 -7.05 -7.05
C GLY A 22 9.08 -5.87 -6.72
N ASP A 23 8.85 -5.64 -5.42
CA ASP A 23 8.61 -4.30 -4.90
C ASP A 23 9.97 -3.64 -4.65
N GLY A 24 10.19 -2.46 -5.24
CA GLY A 24 11.40 -1.67 -5.00
C GLY A 24 11.34 -1.01 -3.62
N PRO A 25 12.48 -0.58 -3.06
CA PRO A 25 12.51 -0.01 -1.71
C PRO A 25 11.90 1.39 -1.67
N ASP A 26 11.17 1.71 -0.60
CA ASP A 26 10.52 3.02 -0.41
C ASP A 26 11.49 4.14 -0.02
N TYR A 27 12.56 3.76 0.66
CA TYR A 27 13.66 4.65 1.00
C TYR A 27 14.97 4.07 0.50
N PHE A 28 15.84 4.97 0.10
CA PHE A 28 17.21 4.68 -0.24
C PHE A 28 18.17 5.21 0.83
N ARG A 29 19.35 4.62 0.83
CA ARG A 29 20.57 5.18 1.42
C ARG A 29 21.65 5.30 0.37
N ILE A 30 22.59 6.23 0.56
CA ILE A 30 23.76 6.31 -0.30
C ILE A 30 24.72 5.15 -0.01
N THR A 31 25.24 4.55 -1.07
CA THR A 31 26.30 3.54 -1.01
C THR A 31 27.26 3.65 -2.20
N GLY A 32 28.40 2.97 -2.13
CA GLY A 32 29.32 2.80 -3.26
C GLY A 32 30.19 4.03 -3.60
N LEU A 33 30.16 5.10 -2.81
CA LEU A 33 31.08 6.24 -2.94
C LEU A 33 32.43 5.92 -2.27
N GLN A 34 33.50 5.81 -3.07
CA GLN A 34 34.85 5.49 -2.56
C GLN A 34 35.69 6.74 -2.25
N LYS A 35 35.58 7.80 -3.06
CA LYS A 35 36.41 9.02 -2.96
C LYS A 35 35.61 10.31 -2.75
N ALA A 36 34.31 10.29 -3.01
CA ALA A 36 33.47 11.48 -2.94
C ALA A 36 32.66 11.50 -1.65
N ASP A 37 32.51 12.68 -1.05
CA ASP A 37 31.72 12.85 0.18
C ASP A 37 30.22 12.99 -0.07
N ASN A 38 29.81 13.21 -1.32
CA ASN A 38 28.41 13.40 -1.69
C ASN A 38 28.10 12.81 -3.07
N VAL A 39 26.85 12.41 -3.26
CA VAL A 39 26.24 12.18 -4.57
C VAL A 39 25.63 13.49 -5.09
N ASN A 40 25.79 13.76 -6.38
CA ASN A 40 25.09 14.87 -7.04
C ASN A 40 23.63 14.47 -7.36
N VAL A 41 22.69 15.35 -7.01
CA VAL A 41 21.28 15.29 -7.44
C VAL A 41 21.12 16.19 -8.66
N ARG A 42 20.48 15.68 -9.71
CA ARG A 42 20.42 16.36 -11.01
C ARG A 42 18.99 16.72 -11.42
N SER A 43 18.85 17.74 -12.26
CA SER A 43 17.55 18.22 -12.72
C SER A 43 16.81 17.24 -13.65
N LYS A 44 17.53 16.31 -14.29
CA LYS A 44 17.00 15.27 -15.18
C LYS A 44 17.89 14.01 -15.10
N PRO A 45 17.41 12.83 -15.56
CA PRO A 45 18.12 11.55 -15.47
C PRO A 45 19.27 11.43 -16.49
N ASP A 46 20.29 12.28 -16.34
CA ASP A 46 21.41 12.45 -17.28
C ASP A 46 22.69 12.85 -16.52
N GLU A 47 23.84 12.26 -16.86
CA GLU A 47 25.12 12.51 -16.18
C GLU A 47 25.66 13.93 -16.42
N ASP A 48 25.20 14.63 -17.46
CA ASP A 48 25.61 15.99 -17.79
C ASP A 48 24.58 17.05 -17.38
N ALA A 49 23.46 16.62 -16.79
CA ALA A 49 22.42 17.53 -16.32
C ALA A 49 22.90 18.44 -15.19
N LYS A 50 22.31 19.64 -15.13
CA LYS A 50 22.54 20.62 -14.05
C LYS A 50 22.37 19.95 -12.68
N ILE A 51 23.35 20.12 -11.82
CA ILE A 51 23.30 19.70 -10.41
C ILE A 51 22.36 20.65 -9.67
N VAL A 52 21.32 20.12 -9.05
CA VAL A 52 20.30 20.85 -8.29
C VAL A 52 20.44 20.67 -6.78
N GLY A 53 21.26 19.71 -6.35
CA GLY A 53 21.63 19.53 -4.95
C GLY A 53 22.66 18.43 -4.77
N LYS A 54 23.00 18.14 -3.53
CA LYS A 54 23.96 17.10 -3.14
C LYS A 54 23.41 16.34 -1.95
N ILE A 55 23.62 15.02 -1.93
CA ILE A 55 23.22 14.15 -0.82
C ILE A 55 24.50 13.54 -0.20
N PRO A 56 24.68 13.62 1.13
CA PRO A 56 25.87 13.07 1.82
C PRO A 56 26.06 11.56 1.63
N LYS A 57 27.32 11.11 1.64
CA LYS A 57 27.69 9.68 1.47
C LYS A 57 27.07 8.71 2.49
N ASN A 58 26.69 9.22 3.65
CA ASN A 58 26.07 8.47 4.75
C ASN A 58 24.58 8.78 4.90
N ALA A 59 23.98 9.51 3.96
CA ALA A 59 22.56 9.82 3.99
C ALA A 59 21.73 8.54 3.87
N ASP A 60 20.70 8.48 4.69
CA ASP A 60 19.69 7.43 4.76
C ASP A 60 18.31 8.09 4.82
N GLY A 61 17.23 7.36 4.54
CA GLY A 61 15.90 7.92 4.47
C GLY A 61 15.67 8.83 3.26
N ILE A 62 16.38 8.58 2.17
CA ILE A 62 16.18 9.25 0.89
C ILE A 62 14.92 8.68 0.25
N LYS A 63 13.86 9.46 0.14
CA LYS A 63 12.57 8.99 -0.37
C LYS A 63 12.69 8.58 -1.84
N ASN A 64 12.25 7.37 -2.17
CA ASN A 64 12.17 6.87 -3.54
C ASN A 64 10.90 7.40 -4.21
N LEU A 65 11.04 8.19 -5.28
CA LEU A 65 9.92 8.68 -6.09
C LEU A 65 9.75 7.89 -7.40
N GLY A 66 10.60 6.89 -7.63
CA GLY A 66 10.55 5.97 -8.77
C GLY A 66 11.85 5.96 -9.57
N CYS A 67 12.16 4.80 -10.15
CA CYS A 67 13.33 4.61 -11.01
C CYS A 67 12.93 4.29 -12.44
N ASN A 68 13.66 4.86 -13.41
CA ASN A 68 13.55 4.42 -14.80
C ASN A 68 14.20 3.04 -15.00
N ARG A 69 13.93 2.37 -16.13
CA ARG A 69 14.47 1.03 -16.42
C ARG A 69 15.84 1.04 -17.08
N GLY A 70 16.69 2.02 -16.76
CA GLY A 70 18.04 2.15 -17.33
C GLY A 70 18.05 2.22 -18.86
N GLY A 71 17.04 2.88 -19.45
CA GLY A 71 16.88 3.04 -20.90
C GLY A 71 16.19 1.86 -21.61
N LEU A 72 15.79 0.79 -20.90
CA LEU A 72 15.01 -0.29 -21.51
C LEU A 72 13.53 0.08 -21.67
N THR A 73 12.99 -0.16 -22.86
CA THR A 73 11.54 -0.15 -23.11
C THR A 73 10.86 -1.33 -22.42
N GLN A 74 9.53 -1.27 -22.22
CA GLN A 74 8.76 -2.35 -21.62
C GLN A 74 8.98 -3.69 -22.36
N LYS A 75 8.86 -3.68 -23.69
CA LYS A 75 9.04 -4.87 -24.53
C LYS A 75 10.46 -5.46 -24.41
N GLN A 76 11.47 -4.62 -24.23
CA GLN A 76 12.84 -5.08 -24.00
C GLN A 76 13.03 -5.62 -22.58
N TRP A 77 12.33 -5.03 -21.60
CA TRP A 77 12.36 -5.48 -20.22
C TRP A 77 11.74 -6.86 -20.07
N ASP A 78 10.56 -7.09 -20.65
CA ASP A 78 9.85 -8.38 -20.53
C ASP A 78 10.68 -9.53 -21.10
N LYS A 79 11.43 -9.27 -22.18
CA LYS A 79 12.29 -10.24 -22.85
C LYS A 79 13.73 -10.30 -22.31
N ALA A 80 14.09 -9.42 -21.38
CA ALA A 80 15.45 -9.36 -20.85
C ALA A 80 15.72 -10.48 -19.84
N SER A 81 16.88 -11.10 -19.93
CA SER A 81 17.39 -11.98 -18.88
C SER A 81 17.58 -11.24 -17.56
N ALA A 82 17.60 -11.96 -16.44
CA ALA A 82 17.84 -11.38 -15.13
C ALA A 82 19.16 -10.58 -15.08
N ALA A 83 20.22 -11.07 -15.74
CA ALA A 83 21.49 -10.36 -15.85
C ALA A 83 21.37 -9.04 -16.63
N LYS A 84 20.59 -9.03 -17.72
CA LYS A 84 20.35 -7.80 -18.51
C LYS A 84 19.49 -6.79 -17.74
N LYS A 85 18.48 -7.25 -17.00
CA LYS A 85 17.69 -6.41 -16.09
C LYS A 85 18.57 -5.81 -14.99
N LYS A 86 19.42 -6.62 -14.35
CA LYS A 86 20.37 -6.16 -13.32
C LYS A 86 21.37 -5.13 -13.85
N ALA A 87 21.91 -5.33 -15.06
CA ALA A 87 22.81 -4.36 -15.68
C ALA A 87 22.11 -3.04 -16.03
N ALA A 88 20.86 -3.10 -16.51
CA ALA A 88 20.05 -1.92 -16.77
C ALA A 88 19.71 -1.17 -15.48
N LEU A 89 19.33 -1.88 -14.41
CA LEU A 89 19.06 -1.28 -13.11
C LEU A 89 20.25 -0.57 -12.50
N ARG A 90 21.51 -0.94 -12.80
CA ARG A 90 22.69 -0.17 -12.35
C ARG A 90 22.93 1.13 -13.14
N LYS A 91 22.29 1.25 -14.30
CA LYS A 91 22.30 2.45 -15.15
C LYS A 91 21.01 3.26 -15.00
N ALA A 92 20.07 2.78 -14.17
CA ALA A 92 18.83 3.48 -13.92
C ALA A 92 19.08 4.79 -13.17
N TRP A 93 18.21 5.74 -13.44
CA TRP A 93 18.08 6.95 -12.64
C TRP A 93 16.83 6.84 -11.80
N CYS A 94 16.96 7.19 -10.53
CA CYS A 94 15.87 7.25 -9.57
C CYS A 94 15.62 8.70 -9.23
N GLU A 95 14.37 9.11 -9.31
CA GLU A 95 13.93 10.38 -8.75
C GLU A 95 13.82 10.22 -7.24
N VAL A 96 14.41 11.16 -6.50
CA VAL A 96 14.51 11.09 -5.05
C VAL A 96 14.21 12.44 -4.42
N GLU A 97 13.80 12.38 -3.15
CA GLU A 97 13.62 13.54 -2.29
C GLU A 97 14.36 13.29 -0.97
N TYR A 98 15.27 14.20 -0.60
CA TYR A 98 16.03 14.14 0.64
C TYR A 98 16.13 15.56 1.20
N GLU A 99 15.62 15.74 2.42
CA GLU A 99 15.38 17.07 3.01
C GLU A 99 14.59 17.96 2.01
N SER A 100 15.14 19.11 1.61
CA SER A 100 14.51 20.02 0.64
C SER A 100 15.04 19.85 -0.79
N VAL A 101 15.86 18.82 -1.06
CA VAL A 101 16.45 18.56 -2.37
C VAL A 101 15.68 17.46 -3.09
N LYS A 102 15.08 17.80 -4.23
CA LYS A 102 14.41 16.85 -5.12
C LYS A 102 15.08 16.81 -6.49
N GLY A 103 15.30 15.60 -7.02
CA GLY A 103 15.82 15.41 -8.37
C GLY A 103 16.33 13.99 -8.61
N TRP A 104 17.20 13.82 -9.60
CA TRP A 104 17.61 12.51 -10.11
C TRP A 104 18.99 12.08 -9.62
N VAL A 105 19.07 10.85 -9.14
CA VAL A 105 20.30 10.18 -8.70
C VAL A 105 20.47 8.85 -9.43
N LEU A 106 21.70 8.47 -9.74
CA LEU A 106 22.01 7.17 -10.33
C LEU A 106 21.82 6.06 -9.30
N SER A 107 20.95 5.12 -9.63
CA SER A 107 20.66 3.88 -8.89
C SER A 107 21.88 3.13 -8.37
N ARG A 108 23.02 3.16 -9.07
CA ARG A 108 24.26 2.50 -8.62
C ARG A 108 24.80 3.02 -7.29
N PHE A 109 24.40 4.23 -6.89
CA PHE A 109 24.77 4.85 -5.62
C PHE A 109 23.68 4.70 -4.56
N LEU A 110 22.59 4.01 -4.89
CA LEU A 110 21.45 3.80 -4.01
C LEU A 110 21.38 2.34 -3.60
N ALA A 111 21.14 2.12 -2.32
CA ALA A 111 20.70 0.84 -1.77
C ALA A 111 19.45 1.08 -0.94
N GLU A 112 18.73 0.02 -0.60
CA GLU A 112 17.62 0.07 0.35
C GLU A 112 18.06 0.73 1.67
N GLY A 113 17.26 1.70 2.12
CA GLY A 113 17.49 2.55 3.28
C GLY A 113 16.35 2.51 4.30
N THR A 114 16.45 3.30 5.35
CA THR A 114 15.55 3.33 6.51
C THR A 114 14.69 4.59 6.53
N SER A 115 13.43 4.49 6.97
CA SER A 115 12.56 5.67 7.11
C SER A 115 13.00 6.57 8.28
N PRO A 116 13.07 7.91 8.13
CA PRO A 116 13.36 8.83 9.24
C PRO A 116 12.26 8.85 10.31
N ALA A 117 12.64 8.96 11.59
CA ALA A 117 11.70 9.01 12.72
C ALA A 117 11.03 10.40 12.87
N ALA A 118 9.72 10.46 13.15
CA ALA A 118 8.96 11.70 13.31
C ALA A 118 9.03 12.29 14.75
N PRO A 119 8.96 13.63 14.94
CA PRO A 119 8.96 14.26 16.27
C PRO A 119 7.61 14.18 17.00
N GLN A 120 7.63 14.01 18.33
CA GLN A 120 6.48 13.82 19.24
C GLN A 120 5.86 15.16 19.70
N GLN A 121 4.53 15.26 19.80
CA GLN A 121 3.82 16.34 20.51
C GLN A 121 2.91 15.80 21.64
N PRO A 122 2.66 16.57 22.73
CA PRO A 122 2.14 16.05 24.00
C PRO A 122 0.60 15.95 24.07
N GLU A 123 0.14 14.97 24.85
CA GLU A 123 -1.25 14.54 25.01
C GLU A 123 -2.07 15.44 25.97
N THR A 124 -3.40 15.54 25.74
CA THR A 124 -4.39 16.09 26.71
C THR A 124 -5.46 15.03 27.01
N PRO A 125 -5.98 14.89 28.25
CA PRO A 125 -6.67 13.67 28.69
C PRO A 125 -8.20 13.64 28.49
N ALA A 126 -8.64 12.48 27.98
CA ALA A 126 -9.81 11.64 28.28
C ALA A 126 -11.20 12.19 28.71
N ALA A 127 -12.22 11.83 27.92
CA ALA A 127 -13.59 11.42 28.30
C ALA A 127 -14.33 10.94 27.02
N GLN A 128 -15.20 9.94 26.91
CA GLN A 128 -15.80 8.88 27.74
C GLN A 128 -16.42 7.82 26.76
N ALA A 129 -16.72 6.62 27.25
CA ALA A 129 -17.06 5.41 26.47
C ALA A 129 -18.32 5.47 25.58
N ALA A 130 -18.27 4.79 24.43
CA ALA A 130 -19.38 4.62 23.47
C ALA A 130 -19.88 3.15 23.38
N PRO A 131 -21.14 2.92 22.95
CA PRO A 131 -21.82 1.63 23.08
C PRO A 131 -21.53 0.65 21.93
N THR A 132 -21.76 -0.64 22.20
CA THR A 132 -21.52 -1.78 21.28
C THR A 132 -22.58 -1.84 20.18
N LEU A 133 -22.16 -1.83 18.90
CA LEU A 133 -23.02 -2.09 17.75
C LEU A 133 -22.64 -3.44 17.12
N GLN A 134 -23.59 -4.37 17.10
CA GLN A 134 -23.53 -5.58 16.27
C GLN A 134 -24.77 -5.55 15.37
N ALA A 135 -24.57 -5.56 14.05
CA ALA A 135 -25.65 -5.67 13.07
C ALA A 135 -25.32 -6.76 12.05
N ALA A 136 -26.29 -7.63 11.79
CA ALA A 136 -26.29 -8.55 10.66
C ALA A 136 -26.62 -7.76 9.38
N VAL A 137 -25.91 -8.05 8.29
CA VAL A 137 -26.08 -7.36 7.00
C VAL A 137 -27.11 -8.13 6.14
N PRO A 138 -28.22 -7.50 5.70
CA PRO A 138 -29.14 -8.13 4.75
C PRO A 138 -28.53 -8.21 3.34
N PRO A 139 -28.95 -9.17 2.49
CA PRO A 139 -28.40 -9.34 1.14
C PRO A 139 -28.70 -8.11 0.25
N MET A 140 -27.64 -7.46 -0.23
CA MET A 140 -27.72 -6.33 -1.18
C MET A 140 -28.01 -6.83 -2.60
N GLN A 141 -29.27 -6.88 -3.01
CA GLN A 141 -29.62 -6.94 -4.43
C GLN A 141 -30.04 -5.55 -4.92
N GLY A 142 -29.48 -5.09 -6.05
CA GLY A 142 -29.84 -3.81 -6.67
C GLY A 142 -28.91 -2.62 -6.40
N VAL A 143 -27.68 -2.84 -5.91
CA VAL A 143 -26.68 -1.76 -5.82
C VAL A 143 -26.05 -1.56 -7.20
N VAL A 144 -26.36 -0.42 -7.82
CA VAL A 144 -25.73 0.01 -9.08
C VAL A 144 -24.47 0.81 -8.76
N PRO A 145 -23.34 0.65 -9.47
CA PRO A 145 -22.14 1.44 -9.23
C PRO A 145 -22.36 2.92 -9.56
N SER A 146 -21.36 3.77 -9.27
CA SER A 146 -21.39 5.22 -9.51
C SER A 146 -21.29 5.59 -10.99
N PHE A 147 -21.32 4.63 -11.90
CA PHE A 147 -21.22 4.79 -13.34
C PHE A 147 -22.22 3.90 -14.08
N ASP A 148 -22.46 4.22 -15.35
CA ASP A 148 -23.40 3.49 -16.20
C ASP A 148 -22.79 2.16 -16.67
N CYS A 149 -23.33 1.05 -16.19
CA CYS A 149 -22.88 -0.29 -16.57
C CYS A 149 -23.03 -0.61 -18.06
N ALA A 150 -23.94 0.07 -18.77
CA ALA A 150 -24.05 -0.10 -20.23
C ALA A 150 -22.82 0.46 -20.98
N LYS A 151 -22.02 1.31 -20.32
CA LYS A 151 -20.80 1.93 -20.87
C LYS A 151 -19.52 1.28 -20.36
N ALA A 152 -19.61 0.19 -19.59
CA ALA A 152 -18.45 -0.51 -19.06
C ALA A 152 -17.64 -1.16 -20.18
N GLU A 153 -16.41 -0.71 -20.38
CA GLU A 153 -15.49 -1.25 -21.38
C GLU A 153 -14.45 -2.16 -20.75
N LYS A 154 -13.91 -1.75 -19.60
CA LYS A 154 -12.76 -2.38 -18.96
C LYS A 154 -13.21 -3.57 -18.13
N ASN A 155 -12.33 -4.57 -17.97
CA ASN A 155 -12.63 -5.76 -17.19
C ASN A 155 -13.06 -5.42 -15.76
N ALA A 156 -12.32 -4.52 -15.10
CA ALA A 156 -12.65 -4.05 -13.75
C ALA A 156 -14.03 -3.39 -13.66
N GLU A 157 -14.43 -2.59 -14.66
CA GLU A 157 -15.77 -1.98 -14.70
C GLU A 157 -16.87 -3.04 -14.79
N LYS A 158 -16.66 -4.07 -15.62
CA LYS A 158 -17.60 -5.19 -15.76
C LYS A 158 -17.71 -6.01 -14.48
N LEU A 159 -16.60 -6.24 -13.79
CA LEU A 159 -16.58 -6.89 -12.47
C LEU A 159 -17.38 -6.10 -11.44
N VAL A 160 -17.18 -4.78 -11.39
CA VAL A 160 -17.93 -3.88 -10.50
C VAL A 160 -19.43 -3.90 -10.83
N CYS A 161 -19.79 -3.94 -12.11
CA CYS A 161 -21.20 -4.02 -12.53
C CYS A 161 -21.88 -5.35 -12.20
N ALA A 162 -21.12 -6.44 -12.14
CA ALA A 162 -21.65 -7.78 -11.86
C ALA A 162 -21.70 -8.11 -10.35
N ASP A 163 -21.08 -7.31 -9.50
CA ASP A 163 -20.91 -7.59 -8.08
C ASP A 163 -21.44 -6.44 -7.20
N ALA A 164 -22.51 -6.69 -6.46
CA ALA A 164 -23.15 -5.67 -5.63
C ALA A 164 -22.24 -5.15 -4.50
N GLY A 165 -21.33 -5.99 -3.99
CA GLY A 165 -20.34 -5.60 -2.99
C GLY A 165 -19.33 -4.61 -3.57
N LEU A 166 -18.74 -4.91 -4.72
CA LEU A 166 -17.84 -4.00 -5.43
C LEU A 166 -18.56 -2.70 -5.85
N ALA A 167 -19.81 -2.78 -6.31
CA ALA A 167 -20.62 -1.61 -6.63
C ALA A 167 -20.85 -0.71 -5.40
N ALA A 168 -21.04 -1.30 -4.21
CA ALA A 168 -21.17 -0.54 -2.97
C ALA A 168 -19.87 0.21 -2.62
N VAL A 169 -18.71 -0.46 -2.70
CA VAL A 169 -17.41 0.19 -2.46
C VAL A 169 -17.12 1.26 -3.52
N ASP A 170 -17.59 1.06 -4.76
CA ASP A 170 -17.44 2.06 -5.82
C ASP A 170 -18.22 3.35 -5.56
N ARG A 171 -19.47 3.23 -5.11
CA ARG A 171 -20.25 4.39 -4.65
C ARG A 171 -19.58 5.10 -3.48
N GLU A 172 -18.93 4.37 -2.59
CA GLU A 172 -18.22 4.97 -1.46
C GLU A 172 -16.98 5.75 -1.91
N VAL A 173 -16.17 5.21 -2.83
CA VAL A 173 -15.05 5.95 -3.42
C VAL A 173 -15.55 7.22 -4.11
N ALA A 174 -16.63 7.14 -4.90
CA ALA A 174 -17.21 8.29 -5.57
C ALA A 174 -17.71 9.35 -4.57
N ARG A 175 -18.36 8.93 -3.49
CA ARG A 175 -18.84 9.82 -2.42
C ARG A 175 -17.69 10.53 -1.71
N LEU A 176 -16.64 9.79 -1.31
CA LEU A 176 -15.46 10.35 -0.64
C LEU A 176 -14.69 11.30 -1.58
N TYR A 177 -14.59 10.97 -2.86
CA TYR A 177 -13.99 11.83 -3.87
C TYR A 177 -14.77 13.13 -4.03
N ALA A 178 -16.11 13.09 -4.07
CA ALA A 178 -16.94 14.29 -4.16
C ALA A 178 -16.72 15.23 -2.96
N LEU A 179 -16.68 14.67 -1.74
CA LEU A 179 -16.37 15.47 -0.54
C LEU A 179 -14.98 16.12 -0.61
N ALA A 180 -13.97 15.38 -1.07
CA ALA A 180 -12.62 15.91 -1.25
C ALA A 180 -12.58 17.00 -2.34
N ALA A 181 -13.29 16.80 -3.45
CA ALA A 181 -13.39 17.75 -4.55
C ALA A 181 -14.07 19.06 -4.12
N ASP A 182 -15.18 18.97 -3.38
CA ASP A 182 -15.90 20.14 -2.87
C ASP A 182 -15.02 20.94 -1.91
N ALA A 183 -14.29 20.28 -1.01
CA ALA A 183 -13.38 20.91 -0.06
C ALA A 183 -12.19 21.63 -0.73
N LEU A 184 -11.75 21.12 -1.90
CA LEU A 184 -10.63 21.65 -2.65
C LEU A 184 -11.03 22.62 -3.77
N ASN A 185 -12.32 22.89 -3.96
CA ASN A 185 -12.80 23.69 -5.07
C ASN A 185 -12.07 25.04 -5.16
N ALA A 186 -11.65 25.43 -6.37
CA ALA A 186 -10.84 26.62 -6.65
C ALA A 186 -9.46 26.70 -5.95
N THR A 187 -8.94 25.57 -5.44
CA THR A 187 -7.56 25.47 -4.92
C THR A 187 -6.65 24.68 -5.87
N PRO A 188 -5.31 24.89 -5.85
CA PRO A 188 -4.38 24.05 -6.60
C PRO A 188 -4.42 22.56 -6.22
N GLY A 189 -4.92 22.23 -5.02
CA GLY A 189 -5.06 20.84 -4.56
C GLY A 189 -6.08 20.04 -5.36
N PHE A 190 -7.03 20.69 -6.02
CA PHE A 190 -8.03 20.03 -6.87
C PHE A 190 -7.39 19.32 -8.07
N GLU A 191 -6.43 19.96 -8.73
CA GLU A 191 -5.70 19.34 -9.86
C GLU A 191 -4.87 18.13 -9.42
N GLN A 192 -4.29 18.18 -8.21
CA GLN A 192 -3.59 17.03 -7.65
C GLN A 192 -4.56 15.87 -7.34
N LEU A 193 -5.73 16.17 -6.75
CA LEU A 193 -6.78 15.18 -6.51
C LEU A 193 -7.22 14.51 -7.83
N LEU A 194 -7.47 15.30 -8.88
CA LEU A 194 -7.82 14.81 -10.21
C LEU A 194 -6.75 13.89 -10.81
N ASP A 195 -5.48 14.30 -10.76
CA ASP A 195 -4.36 13.49 -11.26
C ASP A 195 -4.25 12.15 -10.51
N THR A 196 -4.34 12.17 -9.18
CA THR A 196 -4.30 10.93 -8.38
C THR A 196 -5.49 10.01 -8.70
N GLN A 197 -6.67 10.57 -8.93
CA GLN A 197 -7.87 9.80 -9.29
C GLN A 197 -7.74 9.16 -10.66
N ARG A 198 -7.19 9.86 -11.66
CA ARG A 198 -6.93 9.32 -13.00
C ARG A 198 -5.91 8.18 -12.96
N LYS A 199 -4.83 8.35 -12.19
CA LYS A 199 -3.81 7.30 -11.99
C LYS A 199 -4.41 6.06 -11.33
N TRP A 200 -5.20 6.25 -10.28
CA TRP A 200 -5.91 5.17 -9.60
C TRP A 200 -6.88 4.43 -10.55
N LEU A 201 -7.66 5.16 -11.36
CA LEU A 201 -8.52 4.54 -12.38
C LEU A 201 -7.71 3.73 -13.39
N GLY A 202 -6.52 4.22 -13.78
CA GLY A 202 -5.57 3.48 -14.62
C GLY A 202 -5.15 2.14 -13.99
N GLN A 203 -4.80 2.13 -12.70
CA GLN A 203 -4.45 0.92 -11.95
C GLN A 203 -5.66 -0.02 -11.82
N ARG A 204 -6.83 0.51 -11.46
CA ARG A 204 -8.08 -0.26 -11.37
C ARG A 204 -8.35 -1.00 -12.67
N ASN A 205 -8.14 -0.35 -13.80
CA ASN A 205 -8.39 -0.93 -15.12
C ASN A 205 -7.43 -2.05 -15.53
N THR A 206 -6.35 -2.29 -14.77
CA THR A 206 -5.47 -3.45 -14.97
C THR A 206 -5.91 -4.70 -14.21
N CYS A 207 -6.90 -4.59 -13.32
CA CYS A 207 -7.36 -5.74 -12.53
C CYS A 207 -8.05 -6.81 -13.39
N PHE A 208 -7.71 -8.07 -13.10
CA PHE A 208 -8.21 -9.24 -13.81
C PHE A 208 -9.31 -9.99 -13.03
N ASP A 209 -9.33 -9.88 -11.70
CA ASP A 209 -10.28 -10.55 -10.82
C ASP A 209 -10.92 -9.61 -9.80
N ARG A 210 -11.86 -10.16 -9.03
CA ARG A 210 -12.64 -9.46 -8.00
C ARG A 210 -11.77 -8.94 -6.86
N ASP A 211 -10.80 -9.74 -6.42
CA ASP A 211 -9.99 -9.43 -5.24
C ASP A 211 -9.01 -8.29 -5.51
N CYS A 212 -8.40 -8.26 -6.70
CA CYS A 212 -7.61 -7.11 -7.16
C CYS A 212 -8.44 -5.81 -7.15
N VAL A 213 -9.68 -5.87 -7.64
CA VAL A 213 -10.58 -4.71 -7.64
C VAL A 213 -10.89 -4.31 -6.19
N ALA A 214 -11.28 -5.24 -5.33
CA ALA A 214 -11.57 -4.95 -3.93
C ALA A 214 -10.37 -4.29 -3.22
N GLU A 215 -9.15 -4.78 -3.43
CA GLU A 215 -7.93 -4.22 -2.85
C GLU A 215 -7.71 -2.76 -3.27
N LEU A 216 -7.82 -2.47 -4.57
CA LEU A 216 -7.66 -1.10 -5.09
C LEU A 216 -8.76 -0.15 -4.64
N TYR A 217 -9.99 -0.63 -4.49
CA TYR A 217 -11.10 0.19 -3.99
C TYR A 217 -10.96 0.50 -2.50
N VAL A 218 -10.65 -0.52 -1.67
CA VAL A 218 -10.52 -0.35 -0.22
C VAL A 218 -9.29 0.51 0.12
N SER A 219 -8.16 0.32 -0.58
CA SER A 219 -7.00 1.21 -0.44
C SER A 219 -7.30 2.65 -0.84
N ARG A 220 -8.11 2.86 -1.89
CA ARG A 220 -8.54 4.22 -2.29
C ARG A 220 -9.46 4.87 -1.26
N VAL A 221 -10.38 4.11 -0.67
CA VAL A 221 -11.19 4.57 0.47
C VAL A 221 -10.28 5.05 1.59
N HIS A 222 -9.26 4.27 1.97
CA HIS A 222 -8.30 4.68 3.00
C HIS A 222 -7.57 5.97 2.62
N GLN A 223 -7.01 6.05 1.39
CA GLN A 223 -6.29 7.24 0.92
C GLN A 223 -7.14 8.52 0.95
N LEU A 224 -8.40 8.45 0.48
CA LEU A 224 -9.29 9.61 0.48
C LEU A 224 -9.64 10.04 1.91
N ARG A 225 -9.88 9.09 2.83
CA ARG A 225 -10.14 9.40 4.24
C ARG A 225 -8.90 9.94 4.96
N MET A 226 -7.72 9.44 4.64
CA MET A 226 -6.46 9.95 5.19
C MET A 226 -6.15 11.37 4.69
N GLY A 227 -6.32 11.62 3.39
CA GLY A 227 -5.92 12.87 2.75
C GLY A 227 -6.88 14.04 2.97
N TYR A 228 -8.14 13.78 3.29
CA TYR A 228 -9.20 14.80 3.29
C TYR A 228 -10.07 14.72 4.55
N ALA A 229 -10.02 15.75 5.40
CA ALA A 229 -10.74 15.76 6.68
C ALA A 229 -12.27 15.65 6.52
N ASP A 230 -12.85 16.25 5.48
CA ASP A 230 -14.29 16.16 5.21
C ASP A 230 -14.73 14.73 4.86
N ALA A 231 -13.84 13.93 4.27
CA ALA A 231 -14.08 12.53 3.98
C ALA A 231 -14.09 11.64 5.25
N ARG A 232 -13.59 12.14 6.39
CA ARG A 232 -13.60 11.43 7.69
C ARG A 232 -14.85 11.67 8.53
N LYS A 233 -15.59 12.76 8.26
CA LYS A 233 -16.74 13.16 9.08
C LYS A 233 -17.78 12.03 9.16
N PRO A 234 -18.33 11.75 10.35
CA PRO A 234 -19.40 10.76 10.50
C PRO A 234 -20.56 11.07 9.56
N ASN A 235 -21.09 10.03 8.90
CA ASN A 235 -22.20 10.14 7.98
C ASN A 235 -22.98 8.83 8.03
N ASP A 236 -24.29 8.92 8.22
CA ASP A 236 -25.23 7.79 8.32
C ASP A 236 -25.31 6.95 7.03
N LYS A 237 -24.89 7.51 5.89
CA LYS A 237 -24.83 6.87 4.57
C LYS A 237 -23.45 6.34 4.22
N SER A 238 -22.42 6.60 5.04
CA SER A 238 -21.07 6.09 4.81
C SER A 238 -21.00 4.60 5.12
N ILE A 239 -20.49 3.81 4.18
CA ILE A 239 -20.16 2.40 4.45
C ILE A 239 -18.72 2.22 4.93
N SER A 240 -17.92 3.28 4.97
CA SER A 240 -16.53 3.23 5.45
C SER A 240 -16.33 3.95 6.78
N PHE A 241 -15.37 3.45 7.56
CA PHE A 241 -14.95 4.00 8.85
C PHE A 241 -13.42 4.01 8.99
N GLY A 242 -12.91 4.88 9.86
CA GLY A 242 -11.49 5.13 10.06
C GLY A 242 -11.01 6.41 9.35
N PRO A 243 -9.70 6.63 9.18
CA PRO A 243 -8.62 5.79 9.70
C PRO A 243 -8.65 5.70 11.23
N LEU A 244 -8.41 4.50 11.77
CA LEU A 244 -8.04 4.28 13.17
C LEU A 244 -6.56 3.96 13.24
N LEU A 245 -5.97 4.19 14.41
CA LEU A 245 -4.62 3.74 14.74
C LEU A 245 -4.72 2.62 15.77
N ALA A 246 -4.19 1.46 15.44
CA ALA A 246 -4.00 0.36 16.38
C ALA A 246 -2.59 0.45 16.96
N ARG A 247 -2.50 0.70 18.27
CA ARG A 247 -1.24 0.59 19.03
C ARG A 247 -1.16 -0.82 19.58
N CYS A 248 -0.15 -1.58 19.18
CA CYS A 248 -0.03 -3.00 19.51
C CYS A 248 1.17 -3.28 20.42
N GLU A 249 0.99 -4.19 21.37
CA GLU A 249 2.07 -4.64 22.25
C GLU A 249 3.21 -5.26 21.43
N GLY A 250 4.44 -4.80 21.68
CA GLY A 250 5.62 -5.28 20.95
C GLY A 250 5.75 -4.81 19.51
N VAL A 251 4.84 -3.94 19.03
CA VAL A 251 4.90 -3.34 17.69
C VAL A 251 5.24 -1.86 17.82
N PRO A 252 6.41 -1.41 17.36
CA PRO A 252 6.90 -0.05 17.63
C PRO A 252 6.15 1.04 16.84
N VAL A 253 5.45 0.68 15.76
CA VAL A 253 4.71 1.61 14.91
C VAL A 253 3.21 1.35 14.99
N PRO A 254 2.36 2.39 15.04
CA PRO A 254 0.92 2.21 14.95
C PRO A 254 0.53 1.60 13.61
N ILE A 255 -0.45 0.71 13.64
CA ILE A 255 -1.04 0.10 12.44
C ILE A 255 -2.27 0.94 12.06
N ALA A 256 -2.30 1.45 10.83
CA ALA A 256 -3.44 2.19 10.30
C ALA A 256 -4.53 1.21 9.86
N LEU A 257 -5.77 1.46 10.30
CA LEU A 257 -6.92 0.63 10.00
C LEU A 257 -8.05 1.45 9.38
N SER A 258 -8.59 1.00 8.26
CA SER A 258 -9.87 1.50 7.73
C SER A 258 -10.79 0.32 7.47
N PHE A 259 -12.07 0.48 7.74
CA PHE A 259 -13.06 -0.58 7.58
C PHE A 259 -14.07 -0.19 6.52
N VAL A 260 -14.50 -1.15 5.71
CA VAL A 260 -15.53 -1.00 4.69
C VAL A 260 -16.59 -2.06 4.91
N ASN A 261 -17.81 -1.62 5.19
CA ASN A 261 -18.99 -2.47 5.37
C ASN A 261 -19.63 -2.74 4.00
N ALA A 262 -19.13 -3.76 3.32
CA ALA A 262 -19.67 -4.31 2.07
C ALA A 262 -19.90 -5.82 2.23
N GLU A 263 -20.21 -6.54 1.14
CA GLU A 263 -20.29 -8.01 1.13
C GLU A 263 -19.18 -8.62 0.24
N PRO A 264 -18.18 -9.32 0.81
CA PRO A 264 -17.86 -9.35 2.24
C PRO A 264 -17.39 -7.95 2.72
N GLY A 265 -17.34 -7.76 4.03
CA GLY A 265 -16.69 -6.58 4.62
C GLY A 265 -15.18 -6.61 4.38
N TYR A 266 -14.50 -5.47 4.51
CA TYR A 266 -13.05 -5.40 4.38
C TYR A 266 -12.40 -4.55 5.46
N ALA A 267 -11.17 -4.92 5.82
CA ALA A 267 -10.26 -4.09 6.59
C ALA A 267 -9.02 -3.76 5.75
N TYR A 268 -8.77 -2.48 5.54
CA TYR A 268 -7.44 -1.99 5.18
C TYR A 268 -6.56 -2.06 6.42
N VAL A 269 -5.38 -2.66 6.30
CA VAL A 269 -4.38 -2.77 7.36
C VAL A 269 -3.05 -2.27 6.84
N GLY A 270 -2.67 -1.06 7.22
CA GLY A 270 -1.41 -0.42 6.82
C GLY A 270 -0.40 -0.40 7.96
N TRP A 271 0.83 -0.80 7.70
CA TRP A 271 1.96 -0.66 8.62
C TRP A 271 3.18 -0.28 7.81
N THR A 272 3.98 0.65 8.32
CA THR A 272 5.11 1.22 7.58
C THR A 272 4.67 1.74 6.20
N ASP A 273 5.24 1.20 5.15
CA ASP A 273 4.97 1.38 3.73
C ASP A 273 4.05 0.32 3.12
N ARG A 274 3.75 -0.73 3.87
CA ARG A 274 2.96 -1.87 3.40
C ARG A 274 1.51 -1.72 3.78
N PHE A 275 0.66 -2.34 2.98
CA PHE A 275 -0.71 -2.56 3.37
C PHE A 275 -1.22 -3.91 2.89
N LEU A 276 -2.27 -4.38 3.55
CA LEU A 276 -3.09 -5.49 3.10
C LEU A 276 -4.55 -5.07 3.15
N VAL A 277 -5.35 -5.68 2.29
CA VAL A 277 -6.81 -5.63 2.39
C VAL A 277 -7.27 -7.03 2.79
N LEU A 278 -7.88 -7.13 3.97
CA LEU A 278 -8.35 -8.39 4.54
C LEU A 278 -9.87 -8.47 4.40
N PRO A 279 -10.42 -9.49 3.71
CA PRO A 279 -11.86 -9.73 3.70
C PRO A 279 -12.34 -10.21 5.07
N GLN A 280 -13.57 -9.83 5.42
CA GLN A 280 -14.24 -10.26 6.63
C GLN A 280 -14.64 -11.74 6.50
N VAL A 281 -14.42 -12.49 7.57
CA VAL A 281 -14.81 -13.91 7.68
C VAL A 281 -15.79 -14.11 8.85
N PRO A 282 -16.61 -15.17 8.84
CA PRO A 282 -17.50 -15.48 9.96
C PRO A 282 -16.76 -15.60 11.29
N SER A 283 -17.36 -15.09 12.37
CA SER A 283 -16.81 -15.14 13.73
C SER A 283 -17.90 -15.32 14.78
N GLY A 284 -17.60 -16.04 15.86
CA GLY A 284 -18.54 -16.26 16.99
C GLY A 284 -18.64 -15.09 17.97
N SER A 285 -17.69 -14.14 17.95
CA SER A 285 -17.72 -12.91 18.75
C SER A 285 -16.83 -11.85 18.11
N GLY A 286 -17.29 -10.60 18.08
CA GLY A 286 -16.59 -9.50 17.41
C GLY A 286 -16.53 -9.67 15.89
N THR A 287 -15.63 -8.95 15.25
CA THR A 287 -15.42 -9.02 13.80
C THR A 287 -14.04 -9.60 13.49
N ARG A 288 -13.95 -10.48 12.49
CA ARG A 288 -12.70 -11.11 12.08
C ARG A 288 -12.46 -10.88 10.59
N TYR A 289 -11.23 -10.57 10.24
CA TYR A 289 -10.74 -10.42 8.88
C TYR A 289 -9.51 -11.30 8.70
N GLU A 290 -9.43 -11.98 7.56
CA GLU A 290 -8.41 -13.00 7.34
C GLU A 290 -7.95 -13.02 5.87
N GLY A 291 -6.65 -13.01 5.68
CA GLY A 291 -5.99 -13.23 4.40
C GLY A 291 -4.87 -14.26 4.55
N SER A 292 -4.19 -14.60 3.46
CA SER A 292 -3.24 -15.72 3.41
C SER A 292 -2.15 -15.71 4.49
N PHE A 293 -1.73 -14.52 4.94
CA PHE A 293 -0.61 -14.37 5.88
C PHE A 293 -0.91 -13.35 7.00
N ALA A 294 -2.16 -12.92 7.13
CA ALA A 294 -2.53 -11.91 8.11
C ALA A 294 -3.94 -12.11 8.66
N THR A 295 -4.10 -11.83 9.94
CA THR A 295 -5.39 -11.87 10.63
C THR A 295 -5.59 -10.60 11.43
N LEU A 296 -6.83 -10.12 11.46
CA LEU A 296 -7.29 -9.03 12.32
C LEU A 296 -8.59 -9.47 12.98
N ALA A 297 -8.65 -9.42 14.30
CA ALA A 297 -9.89 -9.54 15.05
C ALA A 297 -10.13 -8.26 15.85
N THR A 298 -11.36 -7.73 15.82
CA THR A 298 -11.74 -6.52 16.56
C THR A 298 -12.94 -6.77 17.45
N LYS A 299 -12.96 -6.13 18.63
CA LYS A 299 -14.09 -6.11 19.57
C LYS A 299 -14.09 -4.81 20.36
N GLY A 300 -14.96 -3.87 19.99
CA GLY A 300 -14.93 -2.52 20.55
C GLY A 300 -13.60 -1.84 20.22
N GLU A 301 -12.89 -1.35 21.24
CA GLU A 301 -11.57 -0.72 21.09
C GLU A 301 -10.41 -1.73 21.16
N ASP A 302 -10.70 -3.01 21.38
CA ASP A 302 -9.69 -4.07 21.39
C ASP A 302 -9.49 -4.66 20.01
N ALA A 303 -8.24 -4.92 19.65
CA ALA A 303 -7.90 -5.68 18.47
C ALA A 303 -6.80 -6.71 18.73
N ARG A 304 -6.79 -7.77 17.93
CA ARG A 304 -5.69 -8.74 17.83
C ARG A 304 -5.23 -8.82 16.39
N ILE A 305 -3.94 -8.68 16.15
CA ILE A 305 -3.37 -8.56 14.82
C ILE A 305 -2.19 -9.49 14.67
N LYS A 306 -2.17 -10.25 13.58
CA LYS A 306 -0.99 -10.98 13.11
C LYS A 306 -0.70 -10.51 11.70
N LEU A 307 0.46 -9.90 11.50
CA LEU A 307 0.96 -9.51 10.17
C LEU A 307 2.08 -10.45 9.71
N PRO A 308 2.41 -10.48 8.39
CA PRO A 308 3.39 -11.41 7.85
C PRO A 308 4.77 -11.31 8.52
N ASP A 309 5.18 -10.08 8.88
CA ASP A 309 6.49 -9.79 9.46
C ASP A 309 6.55 -9.98 10.98
N MET A 310 5.42 -10.31 11.63
CA MET A 310 5.35 -10.47 13.09
C MET A 310 5.70 -11.91 13.49
N ALA A 311 6.42 -12.08 14.61
CA ALA A 311 6.69 -13.40 15.17
C ALA A 311 5.44 -14.05 15.82
N ALA A 312 4.62 -13.25 16.50
CA ALA A 312 3.40 -13.68 17.18
C ALA A 312 2.22 -12.74 16.88
N GLU A 313 1.01 -13.13 17.27
CA GLU A 313 -0.14 -12.23 17.28
C GLU A 313 0.08 -11.16 18.36
N ALA A 314 -0.25 -9.91 18.06
CA ALA A 314 -0.15 -8.77 18.96
C ALA A 314 -1.53 -8.33 19.44
N VAL A 315 -1.63 -7.99 20.72
CA VAL A 315 -2.82 -7.35 21.30
C VAL A 315 -2.71 -5.84 21.12
N CYS A 316 -3.79 -5.22 20.67
CA CYS A 316 -3.81 -3.82 20.27
C CYS A 316 -4.98 -3.05 20.88
N LYS A 317 -4.78 -1.75 21.06
CA LYS A 317 -5.83 -0.78 21.36
C LYS A 317 -6.06 0.11 20.15
N LEU A 318 -7.31 0.21 19.72
CA LEU A 318 -7.76 1.07 18.64
C LEU A 318 -7.99 2.49 19.17
N MET A 319 -7.53 3.47 18.43
CA MET A 319 -7.73 4.88 18.71
C MET A 319 -8.14 5.63 17.43
N PRO A 320 -8.84 6.77 17.53
CA PRO A 320 -9.11 7.62 16.36
C PRO A 320 -7.81 8.01 15.64
N GLY A 321 -7.78 7.88 14.32
CA GLY A 321 -6.72 8.44 13.48
C GLY A 321 -7.03 9.90 13.15
N GLY A 322 -6.04 10.79 13.32
CA GLY A 322 -6.16 12.24 13.13
C GLY A 322 -6.52 12.68 11.72
#